data_AF-A0A9Q0UEQ0-F1
#
_entry.id   AF-A0A9Q0UEQ0-F1
#
_cell.length_a   1.000
_cell.length_b   1.000
_cell.length_c   1.000
_cell.angle_alpha   90.00
_cell.angle_beta   90.00
_cell.angle_gamma   90.00
#
_symmetry.space_group_name_H-M   'P 1'
#
loop_
_entity.id
_entity.type
_entity.pdbx_description
1 polymer ?
#
loop_
_entity_poly.entity_id
_entity_poly.type
_entity_poly.pdbx_seq_one_letter_code
_entity_poly.pdbx_strand_id
1 'polypeptide(L)'
;MASRNQNRPPRSPSSISGGGLGWEEQEGATNVERKPFGTVNRKLDVTATSDVGSCAEGSDCGNVEFTKEEVDALVNERLKMKKFDHKGNLELVSELNARLKVCIKWFQKRDESHVEEEGKLQIALDASEKKCTETEAEMKNQGGDI
;
A
#
# COMPACT_ATOMS: atom_id res chain seq x y z
N MET A 1 -4.02 14.62 71.21
CA MET A 1 -3.61 15.06 69.86
C MET A 1 -2.94 13.88 69.16
N ALA A 2 -3.52 13.38 68.07
CA ALA A 2 -2.99 12.23 67.33
C ALA A 2 -2.34 12.70 66.03
N SER A 3 -1.04 12.45 65.86
CA SER A 3 -0.30 12.73 64.62
C SER A 3 -0.24 11.45 63.78
N ARG A 4 -0.80 11.50 62.57
CA ARG A 4 -0.81 10.39 61.59
C ARG A 4 0.47 10.44 60.75
N ASN A 5 1.36 9.47 60.97
CA ASN A 5 2.52 9.21 60.10
C ASN A 5 2.06 8.40 58.86
N GLN A 6 2.30 8.92 57.65
CA GLN A 6 1.84 8.34 56.37
C GLN A 6 2.95 7.65 55.55
N ASN A 7 4.10 7.34 56.14
CA ASN A 7 5.21 6.74 55.39
C ASN A 7 5.40 5.26 55.69
N ARG A 8 4.45 4.39 55.32
CA ARG A 8 4.70 2.94 55.27
C ARG A 8 4.63 2.43 53.82
N PRO A 9 5.74 1.90 53.27
CA PRO A 9 5.72 1.23 51.98
C PRO A 9 4.82 -0.01 52.04
N PRO A 10 4.09 -0.36 50.97
CA PRO A 10 3.31 -1.59 50.96
C PRO A 10 4.26 -2.79 50.98
N ARG A 11 4.07 -3.67 51.98
CA ARG A 11 4.62 -5.02 51.99
C ARG A 11 3.50 -5.98 51.62
N SER A 12 3.69 -6.74 50.55
CA SER A 12 3.19 -8.12 50.44
C SER A 12 4.16 -8.98 49.61
N PRO A 13 4.47 -10.22 50.06
CA PRO A 13 5.15 -11.29 49.30
C PRO A 13 4.10 -12.06 48.45
N SER A 14 4.36 -12.98 47.52
CA SER A 14 5.36 -14.06 47.43
C SER A 14 5.27 -14.75 46.05
N SER A 15 6.39 -15.37 45.65
CA SER A 15 6.56 -16.47 44.68
C SER A 15 6.08 -16.31 43.23
N ILE A 16 7.02 -15.96 42.34
CA ILE A 16 7.20 -16.69 41.09
C ILE A 16 8.69 -16.91 40.88
N SER A 17 9.03 -18.17 40.64
CA SER A 17 10.34 -18.73 40.38
C SER A 17 10.91 -18.22 39.06
N GLY A 18 12.19 -17.82 39.09
CA GLY A 18 13.23 -18.19 38.13
C GLY A 18 13.05 -17.88 36.64
N GLY A 19 13.93 -17.03 36.11
CA GLY A 19 14.21 -16.96 34.68
C GLY A 19 14.66 -15.56 34.25
N GLY A 20 15.95 -15.28 34.39
CA GLY A 20 16.54 -13.99 34.06
C GLY A 20 16.49 -13.66 32.57
N LEU A 21 16.23 -12.39 32.25
CA LEU A 21 16.42 -11.83 30.92
C LEU A 21 17.82 -11.20 30.87
N GLY A 22 18.80 -12.02 30.50
CA GLY A 22 20.12 -11.58 30.08
C GLY A 22 20.01 -10.90 28.71
N TRP A 23 20.62 -9.72 28.61
CA TRP A 23 20.84 -9.02 27.36
C TRP A 23 22.11 -9.64 26.77
N GLU A 24 21.97 -10.50 25.77
CA GLU A 24 23.11 -11.06 25.04
C GLU A 24 22.98 -10.73 23.55
N GLU A 25 23.98 -9.97 23.11
CA GLU A 25 24.33 -9.66 21.74
C GLU A 25 24.78 -10.94 21.03
N GLN A 26 24.19 -11.26 19.88
CA GLN A 26 24.69 -12.34 19.04
C GLN A 26 24.58 -11.99 17.55
N GLU A 27 25.73 -11.65 16.99
CA GLU A 27 26.00 -11.69 15.56
C GLU A 27 25.99 -13.16 15.06
N GLY A 28 25.54 -13.38 13.82
CA GLY A 28 25.95 -14.57 13.05
C GLY A 28 24.91 -15.31 12.21
N ALA A 29 25.02 -15.12 10.89
CA ALA A 29 24.90 -16.14 9.83
C ALA A 29 23.53 -16.66 9.31
N THR A 30 23.22 -16.18 8.09
CA THR A 30 22.85 -16.92 6.88
C THR A 30 21.62 -17.87 6.82
N ASN A 31 20.65 -17.40 6.01
CA ASN A 31 19.95 -18.11 4.92
C ASN A 31 18.68 -18.95 5.22
N VAL A 32 17.78 -18.96 4.22
CA VAL A 32 16.50 -19.72 4.09
C VAL A 32 15.33 -19.04 4.84
N GLU A 33 14.24 -18.52 4.27
CA GLU A 33 13.53 -18.69 2.99
C GLU A 33 12.52 -17.54 2.87
N ARG A 34 12.41 -16.84 1.74
CA ARG A 34 11.32 -15.85 1.54
C ARG A 34 10.03 -16.62 1.24
N LYS A 35 9.10 -16.67 2.20
CA LYS A 35 7.74 -17.17 1.95
C LYS A 35 6.99 -16.21 1.00
N PRO A 36 6.34 -16.71 -0.06
CA PRO A 36 5.48 -15.90 -0.90
C PRO A 36 4.23 -15.46 -0.10
N PHE A 37 3.80 -14.21 -0.29
CA PHE A 37 2.51 -13.73 0.24
C PHE A 37 1.38 -14.48 -0.46
N GLY A 38 0.90 -15.53 0.20
CA GLY A 38 -0.26 -16.31 -0.25
C GLY A 38 -1.54 -15.49 -0.14
N THR A 39 -2.27 -15.46 -1.25
CA THR A 39 -3.68 -15.10 -1.45
C THR A 39 -4.51 -15.09 -0.16
N VAL A 40 -4.90 -13.90 0.30
CA VAL A 40 -5.94 -13.74 1.33
C VAL A 40 -7.21 -13.27 0.64
N ASN A 41 -7.96 -14.22 0.09
CA ASN A 41 -9.37 -14.03 -0.17
C ASN A 41 -10.15 -14.95 0.77
N ARG A 42 -10.42 -14.48 1.99
CA ARG A 42 -11.42 -15.10 2.88
C ARG A 42 -12.17 -14.03 3.67
N LYS A 43 -13.44 -13.88 3.29
CA LYS A 43 -14.55 -13.30 4.07
C LYS A 43 -14.32 -13.46 5.57
N LEU A 44 -14.30 -12.33 6.27
CA LEU A 44 -14.51 -12.29 7.71
C LEU A 44 -15.65 -11.31 7.97
N ASP A 45 -16.84 -11.88 8.10
CA ASP A 45 -18.00 -11.22 8.67
C ASP A 45 -17.82 -11.30 10.20
N VAL A 46 -17.53 -10.18 10.85
CA VAL A 46 -17.77 -9.95 12.29
C VAL A 46 -17.70 -8.44 12.55
N THR A 47 -18.87 -7.93 12.91
CA THR A 47 -19.17 -6.64 13.51
C THR A 47 -18.32 -6.37 14.76
N ALA A 48 -17.64 -5.22 14.86
CA ALA A 48 -17.88 -4.21 15.91
C ALA A 48 -16.76 -3.15 16.03
N THR A 49 -17.21 -1.93 16.30
CA THR A 49 -16.53 -0.78 16.93
C THR A 49 -15.31 -0.18 16.23
N SER A 50 -15.50 0.97 15.57
CA SER A 50 -15.13 2.27 16.14
C SER A 50 -15.44 3.35 15.10
N ASP A 51 -16.13 4.38 15.57
CA ASP A 51 -16.41 5.63 14.86
C ASP A 51 -15.06 6.28 14.51
N VAL A 52 -14.48 5.92 13.36
CA VAL A 52 -13.35 6.65 12.77
C VAL A 52 -13.95 7.81 12.01
N GLY A 53 -13.99 8.93 12.72
CA GLY A 53 -14.59 10.17 12.27
C GLY A 53 -14.13 10.58 10.88
N SER A 54 -15.15 10.88 10.08
CA SER A 54 -15.18 11.91 9.05
C SER A 54 -14.37 11.64 7.77
N CYS A 55 -15.11 11.11 6.80
CA CYS A 55 -14.97 11.40 5.38
C CYS A 55 -14.47 12.84 5.13
N ALA A 56 -13.25 12.95 4.61
CA ALA A 56 -12.98 13.87 3.52
C ALA A 56 -13.21 13.11 2.19
N GLU A 57 -14.42 12.60 2.01
CA GLU A 57 -14.96 12.34 0.68
C GLU A 57 -15.24 13.71 0.07
N GLY A 58 -14.61 14.01 -1.07
CA GLY A 58 -14.83 15.28 -1.76
C GLY A 58 -13.58 16.03 -2.20
N SER A 59 -12.39 15.41 -2.19
CA SER A 59 -11.32 15.89 -3.07
C SER A 59 -11.41 15.11 -4.38
N ASP A 60 -12.15 15.70 -5.31
CA ASP A 60 -12.36 15.28 -6.69
C ASP A 60 -11.01 15.03 -7.39
N CYS A 61 -10.46 13.84 -7.21
CA CYS A 61 -9.31 13.35 -7.98
C CYS A 61 -9.74 12.94 -9.40
N GLY A 62 -11.02 13.13 -9.76
CA GLY A 62 -11.59 12.73 -11.05
C GLY A 62 -10.88 13.35 -12.26
N ASN A 63 -10.29 14.53 -12.08
CA ASN A 63 -9.74 15.37 -13.15
C ASN A 63 -8.28 15.82 -12.95
N VAL A 64 -7.57 15.34 -11.92
CA VAL A 64 -6.16 15.71 -11.74
C VAL A 64 -5.34 14.86 -12.71
N GLU A 65 -4.55 15.51 -13.57
CA GLU A 65 -3.59 14.84 -14.45
C GLU A 65 -2.18 15.27 -14.05
N PHE A 66 -1.30 14.30 -13.80
CA PHE A 66 0.09 14.55 -13.48
C PHE A 66 0.98 14.28 -14.69
N THR A 67 1.92 15.17 -14.93
CA THR A 67 3.06 14.93 -15.81
C THR A 67 4.17 14.19 -15.07
N LYS A 68 5.08 13.56 -15.83
CA LYS A 68 6.23 12.85 -15.24
C LYS A 68 7.08 13.78 -14.38
N GLU A 69 7.25 15.03 -14.82
CA GLU A 69 8.04 16.04 -14.15
C GLU A 69 7.39 16.48 -12.81
N GLU A 70 6.06 16.59 -12.77
CA GLU A 70 5.33 16.92 -11.54
C GLU A 70 5.40 15.79 -10.51
N VAL A 71 5.29 14.53 -10.94
CA VAL A 71 5.46 13.37 -10.05
C VAL A 71 6.87 13.35 -9.48
N ASP A 72 7.88 13.55 -10.33
CA ASP A 72 9.28 13.57 -9.90
C ASP A 72 9.55 14.72 -8.91
N ALA A 73 9.05 15.92 -9.18
CA ALA A 73 9.15 17.06 -8.25
C ALA A 73 8.45 16.78 -6.91
N LEU A 74 7.26 16.18 -6.95
CA LEU A 74 6.47 15.85 -5.76
C LEU A 74 7.18 14.81 -4.88
N VAL A 75 7.76 13.77 -5.48
CA VAL A 75 8.48 12.71 -4.76
C VAL A 75 9.82 13.18 -4.22
N ASN A 76 10.48 14.09 -4.92
CA ASN A 76 11.78 14.64 -4.51
C ASN A 76 11.66 15.86 -3.56
N GLU A 77 10.45 16.27 -3.17
CA GLU A 77 10.27 17.43 -2.30
C GLU A 77 10.85 17.19 -0.90
N ARG A 78 11.79 18.06 -0.50
CA ARG A 78 12.40 18.04 0.84
C ARG A 78 11.82 19.15 1.71
N LEU A 79 10.98 18.75 2.68
CA LEU A 79 10.39 19.67 3.65
C LEU A 79 11.45 20.31 4.54
N LYS A 80 11.44 21.64 4.63
CA LYS A 80 12.33 22.42 5.51
C LYS A 80 11.67 22.60 6.87
N MET A 81 11.88 21.61 7.74
CA MET A 81 11.32 21.62 9.10
C MET A 81 12.04 22.61 10.02
N LYS A 82 11.29 23.30 10.88
CA LYS A 82 11.84 24.18 11.93
C LYS A 82 12.01 23.39 13.23
N LYS A 83 13.15 23.57 13.92
CA LYS A 83 13.53 22.76 15.11
C LYS A 83 12.53 22.81 16.29
N PHE A 84 11.73 23.87 16.41
CA PHE A 84 10.83 24.06 17.55
C PHE A 84 9.35 24.22 17.16
N ASP A 85 9.02 24.15 15.86
CA ASP A 85 7.66 24.32 15.36
C ASP A 85 7.01 22.98 15.02
N HIS A 86 6.68 22.21 16.05
CA HIS A 86 6.10 20.88 15.88
C HIS A 86 4.77 20.92 15.13
N LYS A 87 3.93 21.93 15.42
CA LYS A 87 2.63 22.09 14.76
C LYS A 87 2.83 22.40 13.27
N GLY A 88 3.65 23.39 12.92
CA GLY A 88 3.92 23.72 11.52
C GLY A 88 4.59 22.59 10.75
N ASN A 89 5.50 21.84 11.40
CA ASN A 89 6.11 20.66 10.77
C ASN A 89 5.08 19.56 10.47
N LEU A 90 4.13 19.33 11.38
CA LEU A 90 3.03 18.36 11.15
C LEU A 90 2.12 18.81 10.01
N GLU A 91 1.82 20.10 9.91
CA GLU A 91 1.02 20.65 8.80
C GLU A 91 1.72 20.46 7.46
N LEU A 92 3.03 20.76 7.36
CA LEU A 92 3.82 20.53 6.15
C LEU A 92 3.85 19.05 5.72
N VAL A 93 4.03 18.13 6.67
CA VAL A 93 4.01 16.69 6.39
C VAL A 93 2.62 16.24 5.97
N SER A 94 1.58 16.73 6.63
CA SER A 94 0.18 16.43 6.30
C SER A 94 -0.17 16.87 4.89
N GLU A 95 0.23 18.09 4.51
CA GLU A 95 0.03 18.63 3.17
C GLU A 95 0.75 17.81 2.09
N LEU A 96 2.04 17.53 2.29
CA LEU A 96 2.79 16.67 1.36
C LEU A 96 2.14 15.29 1.23
N ASN A 97 1.72 14.70 2.35
CA ASN A 97 1.03 13.41 2.37
C ASN A 97 -0.30 13.45 1.61
N ALA A 98 -1.07 14.53 1.73
CA ALA A 98 -2.32 14.72 1.00
C ALA A 98 -2.08 14.77 -0.52
N ARG A 99 -1.09 15.54 -0.97
CA ARG A 99 -0.72 15.60 -2.39
C ARG A 99 -0.21 14.25 -2.92
N LEU A 100 0.62 13.55 -2.14
CA LEU A 100 1.09 12.20 -2.50
C LEU A 100 -0.07 11.21 -2.63
N LYS A 101 -1.07 11.26 -1.73
CA LYS A 101 -2.27 10.41 -1.83
C LYS A 101 -3.05 10.66 -3.12
N VAL A 102 -3.19 11.92 -3.53
CA VAL A 102 -3.84 12.28 -4.81
C VAL A 102 -3.05 11.72 -5.99
N CYS A 103 -1.71 11.87 -5.98
CA CYS A 103 -0.82 11.33 -7.02
C CYS A 103 -0.93 9.79 -7.12
N ILE A 104 -0.99 9.08 -5.99
CA ILE A 104 -1.13 7.62 -5.98
C ILE A 104 -2.47 7.20 -6.59
N LYS A 105 -3.58 7.84 -6.19
CA LYS A 105 -4.91 7.53 -6.74
C LYS A 105 -4.98 7.78 -8.25
N TRP A 106 -4.40 8.89 -8.70
CA TRP A 106 -4.30 9.17 -10.14
C TRP A 106 -3.50 8.07 -10.87
N PHE A 107 -2.35 7.67 -10.33
CA PHE A 107 -1.51 6.64 -10.95
C PHE A 107 -2.24 5.30 -11.03
N GLN A 108 -2.94 4.88 -9.97
CA GLN A 108 -3.74 3.66 -9.96
C GLN A 108 -4.81 3.67 -11.05
N LYS A 109 -5.58 4.77 -11.17
CA LYS A 109 -6.59 4.91 -12.22
C LYS A 109 -5.99 4.86 -13.63
N ARG A 110 -4.82 5.49 -13.83
CA ARG A 110 -4.12 5.48 -15.12
C ARG A 110 -3.61 4.08 -15.47
N ASP A 111 -3.07 3.36 -14.50
CA ASP A 111 -2.57 2.00 -14.67
C ASP A 111 -3.69 1.02 -14.99
N GLU A 112 -4.82 1.08 -14.27
CA GLU A 112 -6.03 0.32 -14.56
C GLU A 112 -6.52 0.57 -16.01
N SER A 113 -6.57 1.83 -16.43
CA SER A 113 -6.98 2.21 -17.79
C SER A 113 -6.03 1.63 -18.86
N HIS A 114 -4.72 1.63 -18.58
CA HIS A 114 -3.71 1.07 -19.47
C HIS A 114 -3.85 -0.45 -19.60
N VAL A 115 -4.04 -1.16 -18.48
CA VAL A 115 -4.27 -2.62 -18.47
C VAL A 115 -5.54 -2.99 -19.24
N GLU A 116 -6.61 -2.21 -19.11
CA GLU A 116 -7.83 -2.43 -19.90
C GLU A 116 -7.61 -2.24 -21.41
N GLU A 117 -6.83 -1.22 -21.79
CA GLU A 117 -6.49 -0.96 -23.20
C GLU A 117 -5.62 -2.07 -23.78
N GLU A 118 -4.60 -2.53 -23.04
CA GLU A 118 -3.76 -3.66 -23.41
C GLU A 118 -4.60 -4.91 -23.68
N GLY A 119 -5.56 -5.22 -22.81
CA GLY A 119 -6.49 -6.34 -23.01
C GLY A 119 -7.33 -6.21 -24.28
N LYS A 120 -7.83 -5.00 -24.60
CA LYS A 120 -8.59 -4.74 -25.84
C LYS A 120 -7.71 -4.93 -27.07
N LEU A 121 -6.47 -4.43 -27.02
CA LEU A 121 -5.50 -4.58 -28.10
C LEU A 121 -5.14 -6.04 -28.33
N GLN A 122 -4.96 -6.83 -27.27
CA GLN A 122 -4.67 -8.27 -27.39
C GLN A 122 -5.82 -9.02 -28.06
N ILE A 123 -7.07 -8.77 -27.65
CA ILE A 123 -8.26 -9.39 -28.28
C ILE A 123 -8.34 -9.03 -29.76
N ALA A 124 -8.06 -7.77 -30.12
CA ALA A 124 -8.08 -7.32 -31.50
C ALA A 124 -6.99 -7.99 -32.35
N LEU A 125 -5.79 -8.16 -31.76
CA LEU A 125 -4.67 -8.86 -32.39
C LEU A 125 -5.02 -10.32 -32.67
N ASP A 126 -5.50 -11.05 -31.66
CA ASP A 126 -5.87 -12.47 -31.77
C ASP A 126 -6.99 -12.66 -32.81
N ALA A 127 -7.97 -11.75 -32.85
CA ALA A 127 -9.05 -11.79 -33.84
C ALA A 127 -8.53 -11.55 -35.27
N SER A 128 -7.54 -10.66 -35.44
CA SER A 128 -6.92 -10.42 -36.75
C SER A 128 -6.06 -11.60 -37.20
N GLU A 129 -5.28 -12.19 -36.29
CA GLU A 129 -4.46 -13.38 -36.57
C GLU A 129 -5.33 -14.57 -36.96
N LYS A 130 -6.43 -14.79 -36.22
CA LYS A 130 -7.40 -15.83 -36.57
C LYS A 130 -8.01 -15.61 -37.96
N LYS A 131 -8.43 -14.40 -38.28
CA LYS A 131 -8.95 -14.09 -39.62
C LYS A 131 -7.90 -14.34 -40.71
N CYS A 132 -6.64 -13.96 -40.46
CA CYS A 132 -5.54 -14.19 -41.39
C CYS A 132 -5.34 -15.70 -41.64
N THR A 133 -5.25 -16.50 -40.58
CA THR A 133 -5.06 -17.95 -40.69
C THR A 133 -6.26 -18.65 -41.34
N GLU A 134 -7.49 -18.22 -41.06
CA GLU A 134 -8.71 -18.70 -41.73
C GLU A 134 -8.67 -18.40 -43.24
N THR A 135 -8.31 -17.17 -43.63
CA THR A 135 -8.19 -16.80 -45.05
C THR A 135 -7.07 -17.55 -45.76
N GLU A 136 -5.94 -17.79 -45.09
CA GLU A 136 -4.82 -18.56 -45.65
C GLU A 136 -5.22 -20.03 -45.86
N ALA A 137 -5.94 -20.62 -44.90
CA ALA A 137 -6.45 -21.98 -45.01
C ALA A 137 -7.49 -22.13 -46.12
N GLU A 138 -8.40 -21.15 -46.25
CA GLU A 138 -9.40 -21.13 -47.33
C GLU A 138 -8.74 -21.04 -48.71
N MET A 139 -7.73 -20.18 -48.89
CA MET A 139 -6.97 -20.09 -50.14
C MET A 139 -6.25 -21.39 -50.50
N LYS A 140 -5.68 -22.10 -49.52
CA LYS A 140 -5.04 -23.41 -49.74
C LYS A 140 -6.04 -24.49 -50.14
N ASN A 141 -7.24 -24.47 -49.55
CA ASN A 141 -8.29 -25.42 -49.89
C ASN A 141 -8.91 -25.16 -51.27
N GLN A 142 -9.01 -23.90 -51.69
CA GLN A 142 -9.54 -23.53 -53.02
C GLN A 142 -8.50 -23.66 -54.15
N GLY A 143 -7.20 -23.56 -53.85
CA GLY A 143 -6.11 -23.69 -54.84
C GLY A 143 -5.62 -25.12 -55.11
N GLY A 144 -6.14 -26.12 -54.39
CA GLY A 144 -5.75 -27.54 -54.51
C GLY A 144 -6.59 -28.40 -55.46
N ASP A 145 -7.58 -27.81 -56.13
CA ASP A 145 -8.63 -28.52 -56.90
C ASP A 145 -8.51 -28.32 -58.44
N ILE A 146 -7.29 -28.13 -58.98
CA ILE A 146 -7.04 -28.00 -60.44
C ILE A 146 -6.01 -29.02 -60.91
#